data_AF-A0A3L7Z5A4-F1
#
_entry.id   AF-A0A3L7Z5A4-F1
#
_cell.length_a   1.000
_cell.length_b   1.000
_cell.length_c   1.000
_cell.angle_alpha   90.00
_cell.angle_beta   90.00
_cell.angle_gamma   90.00
#
_symmetry.space_group_name_H-M   'P 1'
#
loop_
_entity.id
_entity.type
_entity.pdbx_description
1 polymer ?
#
loop_
_entity_poly.entity_id
_entity_poly.type
_entity_poly.pdbx_seq_one_letter_code
_entity_poly.pdbx_strand_id
1 'polypeptide(L)'
;MKAINDFTYYTIEKQDEHLQETLLNFYHELFTAIRKEHDKTQDLVYPIDLYTMIYKLNRDLSNKQNPKLLAIEHRAVSGIWLLGDDFEQIKISEATYTQLWLNIYNIYTNPRLVKLFWANSFQYFTYKLEKIDPIYNTDWQITNTKEREEREKERDRFLEFHYALGGLLLYGKQYNTLKYILTYSQSMPASYPLLPQTMTEVFRWFQIFYDDLRNNPPMDMKYYFPELDNLGIRRQVNSWICKYVVILFIRQFSLNKSYTYQDFTSLPRFSDKIYELLQLKELLPTFEHYFLEITYNSELLEQLGYRELIKKESVYKFIEGLTNTIDLEINKLKKNTPLSKDKIKIFNDTTNKIVSNAFKEYDKIFINEEDKEIDNEIKTAISGSQILFEKSAFVDNDIPHLNYDSVFAGHLAREVIKRYIPNSFIMARTRSYLLNSNNIVKGIERSMNSINIDDIIIIAINIDIPIDNLLKENFETYYCKLHSTSNIRNVLFVLKKSYLPYISYKKPNLEDIKKEHLQLINENINLYTSIIDLSLPENKSLKDEWEISDDETKVQVTIAFHAIIHWKKEREIIQFNISSQYKEQGVENEVNDIIALK
;
A
#
# COMPACT_ATOMS: atom_id res chain seq x y z
N MET A 1 41.95 28.81 -12.59
CA MET A 1 40.48 28.95 -12.42
C MET A 1 40.13 30.09 -11.47
N LYS A 2 40.47 30.04 -10.17
CA LYS A 2 40.16 31.11 -9.20
C LYS A 2 40.53 32.52 -9.63
N ALA A 3 41.77 32.74 -10.12
CA ALA A 3 42.20 34.05 -10.60
C ALA A 3 41.33 34.59 -11.76
N ILE A 4 40.92 33.73 -12.70
CA ILE A 4 40.05 34.13 -13.83
C ILE A 4 38.64 34.48 -13.32
N ASN A 5 38.12 33.71 -12.35
CA ASN A 5 36.83 34.03 -11.72
C ASN A 5 36.89 35.39 -10.99
N ASP A 6 38.00 35.69 -10.30
CA ASP A 6 38.20 36.99 -9.65
C ASP A 6 38.26 38.14 -10.66
N PHE A 7 38.92 37.94 -11.80
CA PHE A 7 38.87 38.89 -12.92
C PHE A 7 37.44 39.09 -13.43
N THR A 8 36.64 38.03 -13.56
CA THR A 8 35.24 38.14 -13.99
C THR A 8 34.39 38.97 -13.02
N TYR A 9 34.57 38.79 -11.71
CA TYR A 9 33.87 39.62 -10.72
C TYR A 9 34.30 41.09 -10.83
N TYR A 10 35.60 41.35 -10.96
CA TYR A 10 36.13 42.70 -11.17
C TYR A 10 35.55 43.35 -12.42
N THR A 11 35.50 42.62 -13.55
CA THR A 11 34.91 43.09 -14.80
C THR A 11 33.47 43.53 -14.62
N ILE A 12 32.65 42.75 -13.89
CA ILE A 12 31.25 43.10 -13.62
C ILE A 12 31.14 44.31 -12.69
N GLU A 13 31.95 44.36 -11.65
CA GLU A 13 31.95 45.48 -10.72
C GLU A 13 32.33 46.80 -11.41
N LYS A 14 33.32 46.77 -12.32
CA LYS A 14 33.81 47.94 -13.05
C LYS A 14 33.10 48.19 -14.38
N GLN A 15 32.21 47.30 -14.80
CA GLN A 15 31.49 47.39 -16.07
C GLN A 15 32.44 47.50 -17.28
N ASP A 16 33.51 46.70 -17.28
CA ASP A 16 34.57 46.73 -18.30
C ASP A 16 34.22 45.84 -19.50
N GLU A 17 33.69 46.45 -20.57
CA GLU A 17 33.26 45.75 -21.79
C GLU A 17 34.42 45.07 -22.53
N HIS A 18 35.65 45.58 -22.42
CA HIS A 18 36.79 45.08 -23.19
C HIS A 18 37.14 43.63 -22.84
N LEU A 19 36.85 43.22 -21.60
CA LEU A 19 37.14 41.88 -21.11
C LEU A 19 36.00 40.89 -21.36
N GLN A 20 34.82 41.36 -21.75
CA GLN A 20 33.62 40.53 -21.84
C GLN A 20 33.78 39.38 -22.83
N GLU A 21 34.20 39.67 -24.06
CA GLU A 21 34.33 38.68 -25.13
C GLU A 21 35.38 37.62 -24.76
N THR A 22 36.52 38.05 -24.22
CA THR A 22 37.60 37.15 -23.80
C THR A 22 37.13 36.20 -22.70
N LEU A 23 36.43 36.72 -21.68
CA LEU A 23 35.89 35.91 -20.60
C LEU A 23 34.80 34.94 -21.10
N LEU A 24 33.92 35.39 -21.99
CA LEU A 24 32.88 34.53 -22.58
C LEU A 24 33.46 33.39 -23.38
N ASN A 25 34.46 33.65 -24.23
CA ASN A 25 35.12 32.62 -25.02
C ASN A 25 35.82 31.61 -24.10
N PHE A 26 36.55 32.09 -23.08
CA PHE A 26 37.18 31.21 -22.08
C PHE A 26 36.17 30.29 -21.39
N TYR A 27 35.06 30.83 -20.88
CA TYR A 27 34.06 30.00 -20.20
C TYR A 27 33.32 29.08 -21.16
N HIS A 28 33.01 29.52 -22.38
CA HIS A 28 32.40 28.67 -23.39
C HIS A 28 33.28 27.45 -23.66
N GLU A 29 34.57 27.66 -23.98
CA GLU A 29 35.53 26.57 -24.20
C GLU A 29 35.63 25.64 -22.99
N LEU A 30 35.69 26.20 -21.78
CA LEU A 30 35.79 25.43 -20.55
C LEU A 30 34.56 24.55 -20.29
N PHE A 31 33.35 25.11 -20.37
CA PHE A 31 32.12 24.36 -20.15
C PHE A 31 31.91 23.31 -21.25
N THR A 32 32.20 23.64 -22.51
CA THR A 32 32.11 22.70 -23.63
C THR A 32 33.13 21.57 -23.50
N ALA A 33 34.36 21.85 -23.08
CA ALA A 33 35.37 20.81 -22.86
C ALA A 33 34.94 19.83 -21.76
N ILE A 34 34.48 20.36 -20.61
CA ILE A 34 33.96 19.54 -19.51
C ILE A 34 32.84 18.61 -19.99
N ARG A 35 31.89 19.13 -20.77
CA ARG A 35 30.74 18.35 -21.25
C ARG A 35 31.14 17.28 -22.26
N LYS A 36 32.01 17.61 -23.23
CA LYS A 36 32.49 16.67 -24.25
C LYS A 36 33.34 15.54 -23.68
N GLU A 37 34.15 15.83 -22.67
CA GLU A 37 35.04 14.86 -22.02
C GLU A 37 34.33 14.02 -20.95
N HIS A 38 33.08 14.37 -20.61
CA HIS A 38 32.32 13.70 -19.56
C HIS A 38 31.81 12.32 -19.97
N ASP A 39 31.85 11.38 -19.02
CA ASP A 39 31.24 10.07 -19.17
C ASP A 39 29.72 10.18 -19.11
N LYS A 40 29.05 10.05 -20.25
CA LYS A 40 27.60 10.16 -20.40
C LYS A 40 26.80 9.12 -19.61
N THR A 41 27.45 8.09 -19.06
CA THR A 41 26.82 7.12 -18.15
C THR A 41 26.67 7.64 -16.72
N GLN A 42 27.33 8.74 -16.37
CA GLN A 42 27.31 9.36 -15.04
C GLN A 42 26.62 10.72 -15.06
N ASP A 43 26.12 11.15 -13.91
CA ASP A 43 25.55 12.48 -13.73
C ASP A 43 26.70 13.53 -13.75
N LEU A 44 26.57 14.58 -14.58
CA LEU A 44 27.61 15.60 -14.70
C LEU A 44 27.63 16.51 -13.46
N VAL A 45 28.77 16.57 -12.79
CA VAL A 45 29.03 17.49 -11.67
C VAL A 45 30.17 18.44 -12.06
N TYR A 46 29.90 19.73 -12.07
CA TYR A 46 30.91 20.73 -12.39
C TYR A 46 31.86 20.97 -11.21
N PRO A 47 33.11 21.42 -11.47
CA PRO A 47 34.02 21.87 -10.41
C PRO A 47 33.38 22.94 -9.52
N ILE A 48 33.59 22.83 -8.20
CA ILE A 48 33.00 23.73 -7.19
C ILE A 48 33.31 25.22 -7.42
N ASP A 49 34.48 25.51 -7.99
CA ASP A 49 34.90 26.87 -8.35
C ASP A 49 33.95 27.49 -9.41
N LEU A 50 33.41 26.69 -10.34
CA LEU A 50 32.45 27.16 -11.36
C LEU A 50 31.06 27.37 -10.78
N TYR A 51 30.60 26.46 -9.91
CA TYR A 51 29.34 26.66 -9.18
C TYR A 51 29.39 27.93 -8.32
N THR A 52 30.46 28.11 -7.55
CA THR A 52 30.70 29.30 -6.73
C THR A 52 30.77 30.57 -7.59
N MET A 53 31.37 30.47 -8.79
CA MET A 53 31.37 31.55 -9.75
C MET A 53 29.98 31.98 -10.13
N ILE A 54 29.18 31.06 -10.68
CA ILE A 54 27.83 31.36 -11.16
C ILE A 54 26.93 31.87 -10.02
N TYR A 55 27.07 31.31 -8.82
CA TYR A 55 26.34 31.77 -7.64
C TYR A 55 26.60 33.24 -7.33
N LYS A 56 27.89 33.63 -7.21
CA LYS A 56 28.26 35.03 -6.92
C LYS A 56 27.81 35.96 -8.04
N LEU A 57 27.93 35.53 -9.30
CA LEU A 57 27.43 36.29 -10.44
C LEU A 57 25.92 36.57 -10.32
N ASN A 58 25.11 35.55 -10.07
CA ASN A 58 23.66 35.72 -9.92
C ASN A 58 23.31 36.65 -8.75
N ARG A 59 24.01 36.54 -7.63
CA ARG A 59 23.83 37.42 -6.46
C ARG A 59 24.22 38.88 -6.74
N ASP A 60 25.33 39.10 -7.44
CA ASP A 60 25.84 40.46 -7.67
C ASP A 60 25.04 41.16 -8.78
N LEU A 61 24.59 40.40 -9.79
CA LEU A 61 23.74 40.87 -10.90
C LEU A 61 22.28 41.09 -10.49
N SER A 62 21.76 40.38 -9.47
CA SER A 62 20.39 40.63 -9.00
C SER A 62 20.24 41.99 -8.32
N ASN A 63 21.32 42.48 -7.71
CA ASN A 63 21.36 43.73 -6.94
C ASN A 63 21.75 44.97 -7.76
N LYS A 64 22.18 44.81 -9.01
CA LYS A 64 22.69 45.92 -9.85
C LYS A 64 22.14 45.81 -11.27
N GLN A 65 21.75 46.94 -11.87
CA GLN A 65 21.55 46.96 -13.31
C GLN A 65 22.91 46.93 -14.01
N ASN A 66 23.07 45.99 -14.95
CA ASN A 66 24.29 45.83 -15.73
C ASN A 66 24.02 46.23 -17.19
N PRO A 67 24.03 47.53 -17.53
CA PRO A 67 23.70 47.99 -18.87
C PRO A 67 24.75 47.60 -19.91
N LYS A 68 25.98 47.32 -19.49
CA LYS A 68 27.14 47.12 -20.38
C LYS A 68 27.45 45.65 -20.64
N LEU A 69 27.36 44.78 -19.64
CA LEU A 69 27.81 43.40 -19.72
C LEU A 69 26.67 42.37 -19.87
N LEU A 70 25.75 42.66 -20.78
CA LEU A 70 24.52 41.90 -20.96
C LEU A 70 24.74 40.43 -21.34
N ALA A 71 25.81 40.08 -22.08
CA ALA A 71 26.00 38.70 -22.51
C ALA A 71 26.57 37.79 -21.40
N ILE A 72 27.47 38.31 -20.55
CA ILE A 72 27.91 37.58 -19.34
C ILE A 72 26.73 37.40 -18.40
N GLU A 73 25.96 38.47 -18.19
CA GLU A 73 24.76 38.40 -17.37
C GLU A 73 23.79 37.35 -17.90
N HIS A 74 23.47 37.39 -19.19
CA HIS A 74 22.60 36.42 -19.84
C HIS A 74 23.06 34.99 -19.59
N ARG A 75 24.33 34.66 -19.87
CA ARG A 75 24.88 33.30 -19.72
C ARG A 75 24.85 32.82 -18.27
N ALA A 76 25.12 33.70 -17.31
CA ALA A 76 25.13 33.39 -15.89
C ALA A 76 23.72 33.15 -15.32
N VAL A 77 22.76 34.01 -15.65
CA VAL A 77 21.41 34.00 -15.06
C VAL A 77 20.44 33.07 -15.77
N SER A 78 20.65 32.80 -17.06
CA SER A 78 19.79 31.90 -17.84
C SER A 78 20.03 30.41 -17.54
N GLY A 79 21.08 30.08 -16.80
CA GLY A 79 21.49 28.70 -16.55
C GLY A 79 22.20 28.04 -17.73
N ILE A 80 22.48 28.76 -18.82
CA ILE A 80 23.12 28.21 -20.04
C ILE A 80 24.43 27.49 -19.74
N TRP A 81 25.28 28.03 -18.88
CA TRP A 81 26.55 27.37 -18.57
C TRP A 81 26.37 26.01 -17.87
N LEU A 82 25.34 25.86 -17.04
CA LEU A 82 25.09 24.62 -16.31
C LEU A 82 24.30 23.60 -17.13
N LEU A 83 23.31 24.07 -17.89
CA LEU A 83 22.47 23.23 -18.75
C LEU A 83 23.16 22.86 -20.08
N GLY A 84 24.15 23.65 -20.50
CA GLY A 84 24.86 23.53 -21.77
C GLY A 84 24.16 24.27 -22.91
N ASP A 85 24.94 24.72 -23.91
CA ASP A 85 24.45 25.26 -25.19
C ASP A 85 24.56 24.27 -26.35
N ASP A 86 25.28 23.16 -26.18
CA ASP A 86 25.39 22.04 -27.13
C ASP A 86 24.13 21.15 -27.26
N PHE A 87 24.08 20.28 -28.27
CA PHE A 87 23.02 19.29 -28.46
C PHE A 87 23.25 17.98 -27.67
N GLU A 88 24.17 17.98 -26.69
CA GLU A 88 24.46 16.77 -25.92
C GLU A 88 23.39 16.54 -24.86
N GLN A 89 22.85 15.32 -24.84
CA GLN A 89 21.90 14.87 -23.83
C GLN A 89 22.65 14.37 -22.61
N ILE A 90 22.99 15.28 -21.70
CA ILE A 90 23.69 14.98 -20.44
C ILE A 90 22.72 15.15 -19.28
N LYS A 91 22.60 14.11 -18.46
CA LYS A 91 21.74 14.12 -17.27
C LYS A 91 22.24 15.14 -16.23
N ILE A 92 21.31 15.95 -15.72
CA ILE A 92 21.59 16.96 -14.70
C ILE A 92 21.74 16.28 -13.33
N SER A 93 22.88 16.47 -12.68
CA SER A 93 23.11 15.97 -11.31
C SER A 93 22.30 16.75 -10.26
N GLU A 94 21.98 16.10 -9.13
CA GLU A 94 21.34 16.78 -7.99
C GLU A 94 22.18 17.94 -7.43
N ALA A 95 23.52 17.85 -7.52
CA ALA A 95 24.41 18.96 -7.18
C ALA A 95 24.18 20.17 -8.10
N THR A 96 23.99 19.93 -9.41
CA THR A 96 23.65 20.99 -10.37
C THR A 96 22.25 21.55 -10.13
N TYR A 97 21.25 20.72 -9.82
CA TYR A 97 19.91 21.20 -9.44
C TYR A 97 19.95 22.08 -8.18
N THR A 98 20.69 21.66 -7.16
CA THR A 98 20.89 22.45 -5.93
C THR A 98 21.50 23.81 -6.25
N GLN A 99 22.53 23.83 -7.11
CA GLN A 99 23.16 25.09 -7.50
C GLN A 99 22.24 25.97 -8.36
N LEU A 100 21.47 25.38 -9.29
CA LEU A 100 20.47 26.11 -10.08
C LEU A 100 19.41 26.71 -9.18
N TRP A 101 18.95 26.00 -8.14
CA TRP A 101 17.99 26.53 -7.19
C TRP A 101 18.55 27.71 -6.40
N LEU A 102 19.79 27.62 -5.91
CA LEU A 102 20.47 28.74 -5.23
C LEU A 102 20.60 29.97 -6.14
N ASN A 103 20.84 29.77 -7.43
CA ASN A 103 20.91 30.86 -8.41
C ASN A 103 19.53 31.51 -8.60
N ILE A 104 18.48 30.70 -8.76
CA ILE A 104 17.09 31.18 -8.86
C ILE A 104 16.67 31.97 -7.63
N TYR A 105 16.99 31.46 -6.44
CA TYR A 105 16.72 32.11 -5.17
C TYR A 105 17.33 33.52 -5.09
N ASN A 106 18.46 33.77 -5.74
CA ASN A 106 19.06 35.11 -5.78
C ASN A 106 18.35 36.06 -6.75
N ILE A 107 17.63 35.55 -7.76
CA ILE A 107 17.09 36.35 -8.86
C ILE A 107 15.55 36.41 -8.90
N TYR A 108 14.82 35.62 -8.09
CA TYR A 108 13.36 35.46 -8.23
C TYR A 108 12.57 36.78 -8.11
N THR A 109 13.10 37.76 -7.38
CA THR A 109 12.51 39.11 -7.23
C THR A 109 12.80 40.04 -8.41
N ASN A 110 13.64 39.63 -9.36
CA ASN A 110 13.98 40.38 -10.56
C ASN A 110 13.30 39.77 -11.80
N PRO A 111 12.16 40.31 -12.25
CA PRO A 111 11.38 39.74 -13.35
C PRO A 111 12.19 39.52 -14.63
N ARG A 112 13.15 40.41 -14.94
CA ARG A 112 13.93 40.32 -16.18
C ARG A 112 14.82 39.08 -16.16
N LEU A 113 15.50 38.81 -15.06
CA LEU A 113 16.42 37.68 -14.94
C LEU A 113 15.67 36.35 -14.94
N VAL A 114 14.54 36.27 -14.23
CA VAL A 114 13.67 35.08 -14.24
C VAL A 114 13.15 34.78 -15.66
N LYS A 115 12.80 35.81 -16.45
CA LYS A 115 12.39 35.64 -17.85
C LYS A 115 13.50 35.02 -18.71
N LEU A 116 14.75 35.45 -18.52
CA LEU A 116 15.91 34.88 -19.23
C LEU A 116 16.13 33.41 -18.86
N PHE A 117 16.03 33.09 -17.58
CA PHE A 117 16.10 31.70 -17.10
C PHE A 117 14.98 30.85 -17.71
N TRP A 118 13.72 31.30 -17.60
CA TRP A 118 12.57 30.57 -18.12
C TRP A 118 12.65 30.33 -19.63
N ALA A 119 13.09 31.34 -20.39
CA ALA A 119 13.28 31.24 -21.84
C ALA A 119 14.29 30.15 -22.22
N ASN A 120 15.42 30.08 -21.52
CA ASN A 120 16.43 29.05 -21.75
C ASN A 120 15.95 27.67 -21.29
N SER A 121 15.29 27.56 -20.14
CA SER A 121 14.68 26.31 -19.68
C SER A 121 13.64 25.76 -20.65
N PHE A 122 12.84 26.65 -21.26
CA PHE A 122 11.89 26.27 -22.30
C PHE A 122 12.62 25.64 -23.49
N GLN A 123 13.70 26.25 -23.97
CA GLN A 123 14.49 25.71 -25.08
C GLN A 123 15.16 24.39 -24.71
N TYR A 124 15.76 24.31 -23.51
CA TYR A 124 16.37 23.09 -22.99
C TYR A 124 15.36 21.93 -22.96
N PHE A 125 14.20 22.13 -22.35
CA PHE A 125 13.20 21.08 -22.22
C PHE A 125 12.57 20.67 -23.56
N THR A 126 12.43 21.63 -24.48
CA THR A 126 11.85 21.39 -25.80
C THR A 126 12.78 20.61 -26.70
N TYR A 127 14.07 20.95 -26.72
CA TYR A 127 15.01 20.45 -27.74
C TYR A 127 16.10 19.51 -27.21
N LYS A 128 16.50 19.66 -25.94
CA LYS A 128 17.59 18.87 -25.35
C LYS A 128 17.09 17.71 -24.50
N LEU A 129 15.98 17.95 -23.79
CA LEU A 129 15.35 16.94 -22.95
C LEU A 129 14.15 16.29 -23.66
N GLU A 130 14.21 16.12 -24.98
CA GLU A 130 13.14 15.52 -25.79
C GLU A 130 12.77 14.10 -25.32
N LYS A 131 11.53 13.72 -25.61
CA LYS A 131 11.04 12.35 -25.35
C LYS A 131 11.76 11.38 -26.27
N ILE A 132 12.00 10.16 -25.76
CA ILE A 132 12.58 9.09 -26.57
C ILE A 132 11.44 8.28 -27.18
N ASP A 133 11.49 8.16 -28.52
CA ASP A 133 10.52 7.39 -29.29
C ASP A 133 10.66 5.88 -29.03
N PRO A 134 9.55 5.12 -29.08
CA PRO A 134 9.59 3.67 -28.92
C PRO A 134 10.34 2.99 -30.09
N ILE A 135 11.30 2.13 -29.77
CA ILE A 135 12.01 1.29 -30.73
C ILE A 135 11.40 -0.10 -30.70
N TYR A 136 10.83 -0.55 -31.82
CA TYR A 136 10.17 -1.84 -31.95
C TYR A 136 11.13 -2.90 -32.51
N ASN A 137 11.11 -4.11 -31.95
CA ASN A 137 11.72 -5.28 -32.58
C ASN A 137 10.83 -5.83 -33.71
N THR A 138 11.29 -6.90 -34.37
CA THR A 138 10.53 -7.62 -35.41
C THR A 138 9.20 -8.19 -34.93
N ASP A 139 9.02 -8.38 -33.62
CA ASP A 139 7.80 -8.88 -33.00
C ASP A 139 6.88 -7.75 -32.47
N TRP A 140 7.12 -6.50 -32.89
CA TRP A 140 6.39 -5.30 -32.46
C TRP A 140 6.44 -5.01 -30.95
N GLN A 141 7.46 -5.52 -30.26
CA GLN A 141 7.70 -5.24 -28.85
C GLN A 141 8.67 -4.07 -28.70
N ILE A 142 8.40 -3.20 -27.72
CA ILE A 142 9.25 -2.04 -27.41
C ILE A 142 10.50 -2.54 -26.68
N THR A 143 11.67 -2.23 -27.24
CA THR A 143 12.99 -2.71 -26.74
C THR A 143 13.67 -1.71 -25.81
N ASN A 144 13.40 -0.42 -25.97
CA ASN A 144 14.04 0.67 -25.21
C ASN A 144 13.19 1.18 -24.03
N THR A 145 12.42 0.30 -23.39
CA THR A 145 11.54 0.67 -22.27
C THR A 145 12.28 1.34 -21.12
N LYS A 146 13.41 0.76 -20.69
CA LYS A 146 14.23 1.30 -19.58
C LYS A 146 14.73 2.72 -19.86
N GLU A 147 15.28 2.94 -21.05
CA GLU A 147 15.81 4.25 -21.47
C GLU A 147 14.71 5.32 -21.50
N ARG A 148 13.52 4.95 -22.00
CA ARG A 148 12.35 5.85 -22.02
C ARG A 148 11.87 6.20 -20.62
N GLU A 149 11.81 5.22 -19.71
CA GLU A 149 11.44 5.45 -18.32
C GLU A 149 12.46 6.35 -17.60
N GLU A 150 13.76 6.17 -17.84
CA GLU A 150 14.81 7.04 -17.30
C GLU A 150 14.68 8.47 -17.84
N ARG A 151 14.43 8.64 -19.14
CA ARG A 151 14.20 9.96 -19.75
C ARG A 151 12.95 10.66 -19.20
N GLU A 152 11.84 9.95 -19.03
CA GLU A 152 10.63 10.55 -18.45
C GLU A 152 10.88 10.96 -16.99
N LYS A 153 11.66 10.20 -16.21
CA LYS A 153 12.08 10.62 -14.86
C LYS A 153 12.91 11.89 -14.87
N GLU A 154 13.85 12.04 -15.82
CA GLU A 154 14.61 13.29 -15.97
C GLU A 154 13.70 14.48 -16.33
N ARG A 155 12.75 14.26 -17.24
CA ARG A 155 11.75 15.28 -17.61
C ARG A 155 10.88 15.67 -16.43
N ASP A 156 10.39 14.70 -15.66
CA ASP A 156 9.62 14.94 -14.45
C ASP A 156 10.45 15.71 -13.42
N ARG A 157 11.71 15.31 -13.16
CA ARG A 157 12.60 16.03 -12.23
C ARG A 157 12.79 17.50 -12.64
N PHE A 158 12.90 17.77 -13.94
CA PHE A 158 13.00 19.12 -14.48
C PHE A 158 11.70 19.91 -14.33
N LEU A 159 10.53 19.29 -14.57
CA LEU A 159 9.23 19.91 -14.33
C LEU A 159 9.00 20.21 -12.83
N GLU A 160 9.37 19.28 -11.95
CA GLU A 160 9.31 19.44 -10.49
C GLU A 160 10.00 20.75 -10.06
N PHE A 161 11.22 20.95 -10.56
CA PHE A 161 12.03 22.15 -10.30
C PHE A 161 11.33 23.43 -10.78
N HIS A 162 10.69 23.41 -11.96
CA HIS A 162 10.01 24.59 -12.51
C HIS A 162 8.68 24.89 -11.82
N TYR A 163 7.99 23.86 -11.31
CA TYR A 163 6.80 24.06 -10.49
C TYR A 163 7.14 24.57 -9.10
N ALA A 164 8.27 24.16 -8.53
CA ALA A 164 8.81 24.78 -7.33
C ALA A 164 9.11 26.28 -7.54
N LEU A 165 9.72 26.66 -8.67
CA LEU A 165 9.91 28.07 -9.05
C LEU A 165 8.56 28.82 -9.13
N GLY A 166 7.53 28.21 -9.72
CA GLY A 166 6.18 28.79 -9.75
C GLY A 166 5.61 29.05 -8.36
N GLY A 167 5.80 28.11 -7.43
CA GLY A 167 5.47 28.26 -6.02
C GLY A 167 6.24 29.41 -5.34
N LEU A 168 7.55 29.53 -5.62
CA LEU A 168 8.40 30.59 -5.08
C LEU A 168 7.98 31.98 -5.57
N LEU A 169 7.65 32.11 -6.85
CA LEU A 169 7.13 33.36 -7.43
C LEU A 169 5.78 33.73 -6.84
N LEU A 170 4.91 32.74 -6.59
CA LEU A 170 3.62 32.97 -5.93
C LEU A 170 3.81 33.44 -4.48
N TYR A 171 4.68 32.76 -3.72
CA TYR A 171 5.03 33.13 -2.35
C TYR A 171 5.60 34.57 -2.28
N GLY A 172 6.54 34.88 -3.17
CA GLY A 172 7.15 36.21 -3.27
C GLY A 172 6.28 37.30 -3.90
N LYS A 173 4.99 37.02 -4.16
CA LYS A 173 4.02 37.90 -4.83
C LYS A 173 4.48 38.48 -6.17
N GLN A 174 5.30 37.73 -6.91
CA GLN A 174 5.85 38.13 -8.21
C GLN A 174 4.86 37.87 -9.35
N TYR A 175 3.61 38.36 -9.21
CA TYR A 175 2.49 38.00 -10.09
C TYR A 175 2.70 38.37 -11.56
N ASN A 176 3.40 39.48 -11.84
CA ASN A 176 3.74 39.86 -13.21
C ASN A 176 4.71 38.90 -13.89
N THR A 177 5.71 38.41 -13.12
CA THR A 177 6.64 37.38 -13.58
C THR A 177 5.90 36.05 -13.75
N LEU A 178 5.01 35.73 -12.81
CA LEU A 178 4.15 34.55 -12.88
C LEU A 178 3.29 34.55 -14.14
N LYS A 179 2.63 35.67 -14.46
CA LYS A 179 1.85 35.83 -15.71
C LYS A 179 2.70 35.51 -16.94
N TYR A 180 3.92 36.05 -17.00
CA TYR A 180 4.82 35.80 -18.12
C TYR A 180 5.10 34.32 -18.30
N ILE A 181 5.49 33.60 -17.24
CA ILE A 181 5.85 32.17 -17.38
C ILE A 181 4.64 31.32 -17.78
N LEU A 182 3.43 31.69 -17.36
CA LEU A 182 2.19 31.01 -17.72
C LEU A 182 1.79 31.22 -19.19
N THR A 183 2.22 32.33 -19.81
CA THR A 183 1.88 32.69 -21.20
C THR A 183 3.05 32.61 -22.17
N TYR A 184 4.24 32.20 -21.70
CA TYR A 184 5.43 32.17 -22.52
C TYR A 184 5.39 31.04 -23.56
N SER A 185 5.52 31.41 -24.84
CA SER A 185 5.64 30.47 -25.96
C SER A 185 6.53 31.08 -27.04
N GLN A 186 7.32 30.25 -27.72
CA GLN A 186 8.10 30.61 -28.92
C GLN A 186 7.54 29.97 -30.21
N SER A 187 6.40 29.28 -30.14
CA SER A 187 5.79 28.59 -31.29
C SER A 187 4.42 29.16 -31.69
N MET A 188 4.03 28.92 -32.94
CA MET A 188 2.67 29.14 -33.45
C MET A 188 2.16 27.84 -34.10
N PRO A 189 1.10 27.17 -33.58
CA PRO A 189 0.32 27.56 -32.40
C PRO A 189 1.13 27.51 -31.10
N ALA A 190 0.65 28.22 -30.07
CA ALA A 190 1.35 28.35 -28.81
C ALA A 190 1.51 27.00 -28.10
N SER A 191 2.72 26.71 -27.62
CA SER A 191 3.08 25.48 -26.91
C SER A 191 3.72 25.81 -25.57
N TYR A 192 3.40 25.02 -24.55
CA TYR A 192 3.80 25.25 -23.17
C TYR A 192 4.37 23.97 -22.55
N PRO A 193 5.53 23.49 -23.01
CA PRO A 193 6.04 22.16 -22.65
C PRO A 193 6.50 22.09 -21.18
N LEU A 194 6.81 23.23 -20.54
CA LEU A 194 7.10 23.31 -19.11
C LEU A 194 5.86 23.30 -18.20
N LEU A 195 4.64 23.35 -18.76
CA LEU A 195 3.39 23.46 -18.02
C LEU A 195 2.49 22.25 -18.33
N PRO A 196 1.60 21.85 -17.42
CA PRO A 196 0.71 20.73 -17.66
C PRO A 196 -0.25 21.06 -18.81
N GLN A 197 -0.48 20.07 -19.67
CA GLN A 197 -1.35 20.16 -20.84
C GLN A 197 -2.69 19.45 -20.63
N THR A 198 -2.86 18.72 -19.53
CA THR A 198 -4.09 18.00 -19.20
C THR A 198 -4.41 18.07 -17.71
N MET A 199 -5.69 17.88 -17.36
CA MET A 199 -6.10 17.74 -15.95
C MET A 199 -5.42 16.56 -15.26
N THR A 200 -5.14 15.48 -15.99
CA THR A 200 -4.38 14.32 -15.47
C THR A 200 -3.01 14.75 -14.94
N GLU A 201 -2.28 15.56 -15.70
CA GLU A 201 -0.98 16.07 -15.28
C GLU A 201 -1.10 17.03 -14.09
N VAL A 202 -2.11 17.91 -14.09
CA VAL A 202 -2.38 18.83 -12.97
C VAL A 202 -2.58 18.06 -11.66
N PHE A 203 -3.48 17.06 -11.63
CA PHE A 203 -3.75 16.30 -10.41
C PHE A 203 -2.59 15.37 -10.03
N ARG A 204 -1.87 14.81 -11.02
CA ARG A 204 -0.63 14.06 -10.77
C ARG A 204 0.40 14.92 -10.03
N TRP A 205 0.64 16.15 -10.51
CA TRP A 205 1.60 17.06 -9.87
C TRP A 205 1.12 17.54 -8.51
N PHE A 206 -0.18 17.81 -8.36
CA PHE A 206 -0.75 18.15 -7.05
C PHE A 206 -0.51 17.04 -6.02
N GLN A 207 -0.73 15.78 -6.42
CA GLN A 207 -0.46 14.61 -5.58
C GLN A 207 1.02 14.48 -5.21
N ILE A 208 1.94 14.65 -6.17
CA ILE A 208 3.39 14.57 -5.93
C ILE A 208 3.86 15.60 -4.90
N PHE A 209 3.34 16.84 -4.96
CA PHE A 209 3.75 17.90 -4.03
C PHE A 209 3.05 17.83 -2.68
N TYR A 210 1.80 17.37 -2.66
CA TYR A 210 1.06 17.19 -1.41
C TYR A 210 1.63 16.04 -0.58
N ASP A 211 1.96 14.91 -1.20
CA ASP A 211 2.47 13.72 -0.51
C ASP A 211 4.01 13.77 -0.34
N ASP A 212 4.46 14.64 0.56
CA ASP A 212 5.88 14.86 0.87
C ASP A 212 6.60 13.61 1.41
N LEU A 213 5.85 12.64 1.96
CA LEU A 213 6.42 11.43 2.56
C LEU A 213 7.13 10.53 1.54
N ARG A 214 6.79 10.67 0.25
CA ARG A 214 7.42 9.92 -0.84
C ARG A 214 8.67 10.61 -1.39
N ASN A 215 8.91 11.86 -1.03
CA ASN A 215 10.02 12.66 -1.56
C ASN A 215 11.27 12.50 -0.69
N ASN A 216 12.36 12.06 -1.29
CA ASN A 216 13.66 11.99 -0.64
C ASN A 216 14.74 12.68 -1.52
N PRO A 217 15.35 13.79 -1.07
CA PRO A 217 15.03 14.52 0.17
C PRO A 217 13.66 15.23 0.11
N PRO A 218 13.08 15.60 1.26
CA PRO A 218 11.84 16.39 1.35
C PRO A 218 11.88 17.69 0.51
N MET A 219 10.71 18.17 0.10
CA MET A 219 10.62 19.31 -0.83
C MET A 219 11.19 20.62 -0.27
N ASP A 220 11.04 20.87 1.03
CA ASP A 220 11.61 22.02 1.73
C ASP A 220 13.15 22.00 1.77
N MET A 221 13.75 20.81 1.79
CA MET A 221 15.20 20.66 1.68
C MET A 221 15.71 20.87 0.25
N LYS A 222 14.95 20.39 -0.75
CA LYS A 222 15.29 20.61 -2.18
C LYS A 222 15.13 22.07 -2.58
N TYR A 223 14.06 22.70 -2.10
CA TYR A 223 13.58 24.00 -2.56
C TYR A 223 13.34 24.96 -1.40
N TYR A 224 14.42 25.44 -0.79
CA TYR A 224 14.32 26.43 0.26
C TYR A 224 13.62 27.72 -0.22
N PHE A 225 12.63 28.19 0.54
CA PHE A 225 11.95 29.47 0.33
C PHE A 225 12.41 30.48 1.40
N PRO A 226 12.50 31.78 1.08
CA PRO A 226 12.90 32.81 2.05
C PRO A 226 12.02 32.76 3.29
N GLU A 227 12.60 32.93 4.49
CA GLU A 227 11.88 33.05 5.76
C GLU A 227 11.06 31.81 6.19
N LEU A 228 11.25 30.67 5.50
CA LEU A 228 10.63 29.37 5.82
C LEU A 228 11.70 28.34 6.29
N ASP A 229 12.67 28.78 7.08
CA ASP A 229 13.86 28.03 7.54
C ASP A 229 13.67 27.20 8.83
N ASN A 230 12.48 27.24 9.42
CA ASN A 230 12.14 26.65 10.71
C ASN A 230 11.40 25.32 10.59
N LEU A 231 11.81 24.33 11.42
CA LEU A 231 11.27 22.95 11.42
C LEU A 231 9.74 22.85 11.61
N GLY A 232 9.08 23.88 12.16
CA GLY A 232 7.62 23.95 12.32
C GLY A 232 6.86 24.40 11.07
N ILE A 233 7.57 24.85 10.03
CA ILE A 233 7.01 25.48 8.82
C ILE A 233 7.22 24.59 7.57
N ARG A 234 7.83 23.41 7.71
CA ARG A 234 8.22 22.50 6.61
C ARG A 234 7.14 22.27 5.53
N ARG A 235 5.86 22.19 5.91
CA ARG A 235 4.75 21.96 4.94
C ARG A 235 4.33 23.20 4.14
N GLN A 236 4.82 24.39 4.48
CA GLN A 236 4.44 25.62 3.79
C GLN A 236 5.02 25.70 2.38
N VAL A 237 6.26 25.23 2.16
CA VAL A 237 6.86 25.16 0.81
C VAL A 237 5.95 24.33 -0.11
N ASN A 238 5.61 23.11 0.30
CA ASN A 238 4.69 22.23 -0.43
C ASN A 238 3.34 22.90 -0.67
N SER A 239 2.78 23.58 0.35
CA SER A 239 1.52 24.32 0.21
C SER A 239 1.60 25.39 -0.89
N TRP A 240 2.67 26.18 -0.95
CA TRP A 240 2.85 27.19 -2.00
C TRP A 240 3.00 26.59 -3.39
N ILE A 241 3.72 25.47 -3.50
CA ILE A 241 3.84 24.74 -4.77
C ILE A 241 2.48 24.16 -5.18
N CYS A 242 1.72 23.55 -4.26
CA CYS A 242 0.36 23.07 -4.51
C CYS A 242 -0.59 24.19 -4.93
N LYS A 243 -0.52 25.37 -4.30
CA LYS A 243 -1.28 26.56 -4.71
C LYS A 243 -0.92 27.01 -6.12
N TYR A 244 0.35 26.94 -6.51
CA TYR A 244 0.76 27.18 -7.89
C TYR A 244 0.17 26.14 -8.85
N VAL A 245 0.14 24.85 -8.49
CA VAL A 245 -0.53 23.83 -9.31
C VAL A 245 -2.03 24.10 -9.47
N VAL A 246 -2.70 24.64 -8.45
CA VAL A 246 -4.09 25.11 -8.54
C VAL A 246 -4.24 26.30 -9.52
N ILE A 247 -3.25 27.19 -9.62
CA ILE A 247 -3.23 28.21 -10.67
C ILE A 247 -3.09 27.55 -12.06
N LEU A 248 -2.28 26.48 -12.18
CA LEU A 248 -2.16 25.71 -13.42
C LEU A 248 -3.45 24.98 -13.80
N PHE A 249 -4.25 24.56 -12.82
CA PHE A 249 -5.62 24.09 -13.03
C PHE A 249 -6.51 25.18 -13.63
N ILE A 250 -6.58 26.35 -12.99
CA ILE A 250 -7.39 27.48 -13.48
C ILE A 250 -6.96 27.87 -14.90
N ARG A 251 -5.64 27.87 -15.15
CA ARG A 251 -5.07 28.15 -16.47
C ARG A 251 -5.61 27.24 -17.57
N GLN A 252 -5.93 25.96 -17.30
CA GLN A 252 -6.46 25.06 -18.33
C GLN A 252 -7.73 25.63 -19.01
N PHE A 253 -8.56 26.35 -18.26
CA PHE A 253 -9.78 26.99 -18.77
C PHE A 253 -9.52 28.25 -19.63
N SER A 254 -8.28 28.75 -19.64
CA SER A 254 -7.85 29.89 -20.47
C SER A 254 -7.24 29.47 -21.81
N LEU A 255 -6.94 28.19 -22.00
CA LEU A 255 -6.25 27.69 -23.18
C LEU A 255 -7.17 27.54 -24.38
N ASN A 256 -6.67 27.95 -25.56
CA ASN A 256 -7.39 27.82 -26.81
C ASN A 256 -7.06 26.49 -27.49
N LYS A 257 -8.09 25.78 -27.95
CA LYS A 257 -7.95 24.53 -28.72
C LYS A 257 -7.43 24.88 -30.12
N SER A 258 -6.18 24.53 -30.39
CA SER A 258 -5.57 24.70 -31.72
C SER A 258 -5.70 23.43 -32.57
N TYR A 259 -5.87 22.28 -31.93
CA TYR A 259 -6.08 20.99 -32.58
C TYR A 259 -7.37 20.30 -32.10
N THR A 260 -7.96 19.44 -32.93
CA THR A 260 -9.24 18.76 -32.65
C THR A 260 -9.16 17.78 -31.49
N TYR A 261 -7.99 17.19 -31.23
CA TYR A 261 -7.76 16.25 -30.14
C TYR A 261 -7.49 16.94 -28.79
N GLN A 262 -7.34 18.26 -28.75
CA GLN A 262 -7.03 18.98 -27.52
C GLN A 262 -8.28 19.19 -26.67
N ASP A 263 -8.26 18.64 -25.46
CA ASP A 263 -9.25 18.94 -24.44
C ASP A 263 -8.60 19.21 -23.08
N PHE A 264 -8.34 20.49 -22.81
CA PHE A 264 -7.65 20.92 -21.59
C PHE A 264 -8.51 20.76 -20.33
N THR A 265 -9.83 20.72 -20.49
CA THR A 265 -10.81 20.67 -19.39
C THR A 265 -11.52 19.31 -19.30
N SER A 266 -11.01 18.29 -19.98
CA SER A 266 -11.50 16.92 -19.81
C SER A 266 -11.23 16.46 -18.37
N LEU A 267 -12.05 15.56 -17.86
CA LEU A 267 -11.77 14.89 -16.60
C LEU A 267 -10.39 14.23 -16.64
N PRO A 268 -9.67 14.15 -15.50
CA PRO A 268 -8.40 13.45 -15.43
C PRO A 268 -8.62 11.98 -15.81
N ARG A 269 -7.63 11.39 -16.49
CA ARG A 269 -7.65 9.95 -16.76
C ARG A 269 -7.48 9.21 -15.44
N PHE A 270 -8.51 8.47 -15.07
CA PHE A 270 -8.51 7.65 -13.86
C PHE A 270 -7.67 6.40 -14.07
N SER A 271 -7.02 5.97 -12.99
CA SER A 271 -6.34 4.68 -12.92
C SER A 271 -7.35 3.54 -12.75
N ASP A 272 -7.00 2.36 -13.24
CA ASP A 272 -7.78 1.13 -12.99
C ASP A 272 -7.57 0.58 -11.56
N LYS A 273 -6.76 1.25 -10.74
CA LYS A 273 -6.51 0.89 -9.34
C LYS A 273 -7.36 1.71 -8.39
N ILE A 274 -8.16 1.03 -7.58
CA ILE A 274 -9.07 1.66 -6.61
C ILE A 274 -8.30 2.50 -5.59
N TYR A 275 -7.14 2.03 -5.13
CA TYR A 275 -6.31 2.77 -4.19
C TYR A 275 -5.85 4.14 -4.72
N GLU A 276 -5.48 4.24 -6.00
CA GLU A 276 -5.07 5.51 -6.61
C GLU A 276 -6.26 6.50 -6.69
N LEU A 277 -7.48 5.99 -6.92
CA LEU A 277 -8.70 6.81 -6.91
C LEU A 277 -9.08 7.27 -5.50
N LEU A 278 -8.92 6.41 -4.49
CA LEU A 278 -9.14 6.78 -3.09
C LEU A 278 -8.14 7.86 -2.65
N GLN A 279 -6.87 7.73 -3.03
CA GLN A 279 -5.89 8.79 -2.79
C GLN A 279 -6.31 10.10 -3.46
N LEU A 280 -6.72 10.08 -4.73
CA LEU A 280 -7.19 11.28 -5.41
C LEU A 280 -8.39 11.91 -4.68
N LYS A 281 -9.34 11.09 -4.21
CA LYS A 281 -10.50 11.54 -3.43
C LYS A 281 -10.07 12.22 -2.13
N GLU A 282 -9.11 11.65 -1.39
CA GLU A 282 -8.59 12.24 -0.15
C GLU A 282 -7.89 13.59 -0.37
N LEU A 283 -7.33 13.83 -1.57
CA LEU A 283 -6.66 15.08 -1.92
C LEU A 283 -7.63 16.22 -2.26
N LEU A 284 -8.82 15.90 -2.77
CA LEU A 284 -9.77 16.90 -3.29
C LEU A 284 -10.17 17.99 -2.27
N PRO A 285 -10.44 17.69 -0.99
CA PRO A 285 -10.76 18.74 -0.02
C PRO A 285 -9.65 19.78 0.14
N THR A 286 -8.38 19.35 0.12
CA THR A 286 -7.25 20.29 0.19
C THR A 286 -7.10 21.07 -1.11
N PHE A 287 -7.29 20.40 -2.25
CA PHE A 287 -7.30 21.06 -3.56
C PHE A 287 -8.37 22.16 -3.62
N GLU A 288 -9.59 21.86 -3.18
CA GLU A 288 -10.71 22.80 -3.12
C GLU A 288 -10.41 23.96 -2.17
N HIS A 289 -9.83 23.69 -1.00
CA HIS A 289 -9.40 24.74 -0.08
C HIS A 289 -8.41 25.72 -0.72
N TYR A 290 -7.36 25.22 -1.39
CA TYR A 290 -6.40 26.08 -2.10
C TYR A 290 -7.03 26.78 -3.31
N PHE A 291 -7.95 26.13 -4.00
CA PHE A 291 -8.73 26.75 -5.07
C PHE A 291 -9.53 27.95 -4.55
N LEU A 292 -10.21 27.82 -3.43
CA LEU A 292 -10.93 28.92 -2.79
C LEU A 292 -9.99 30.04 -2.34
N GLU A 293 -8.86 29.73 -1.72
CA GLU A 293 -7.87 30.76 -1.34
C GLU A 293 -7.38 31.58 -2.55
N ILE A 294 -7.14 30.92 -3.68
CA ILE A 294 -6.72 31.58 -4.92
C ILE A 294 -7.85 32.42 -5.52
N THR A 295 -9.11 31.93 -5.50
CA THR A 295 -10.24 32.68 -6.06
C THR A 295 -10.62 33.90 -5.23
N TYR A 296 -10.34 33.90 -3.93
CA TYR A 296 -10.52 35.06 -3.06
C TYR A 296 -9.40 36.11 -3.19
N ASN A 297 -8.25 35.76 -3.77
CA ASN A 297 -7.16 36.70 -3.97
C ASN A 297 -7.36 37.56 -5.23
N SER A 298 -8.11 38.66 -5.08
CA SER A 298 -8.43 39.56 -6.19
C SER A 298 -7.22 40.19 -6.88
N GLU A 299 -6.16 40.51 -6.11
CA GLU A 299 -4.93 41.10 -6.64
C GLU A 299 -4.23 40.13 -7.61
N LEU A 300 -4.05 38.87 -7.18
CA LEU A 300 -3.46 37.82 -7.99
C LEU A 300 -4.26 37.59 -9.28
N LEU A 301 -5.58 37.42 -9.16
CA LEU A 301 -6.45 37.16 -10.31
C LEU A 301 -6.45 38.29 -11.33
N GLU A 302 -6.43 39.55 -10.87
CA GLU A 302 -6.37 40.72 -11.74
C GLU A 302 -5.05 40.75 -12.51
N GLN A 303 -3.91 40.56 -11.82
CA GLN A 303 -2.59 40.56 -12.45
C GLN A 303 -2.44 39.43 -13.48
N LEU A 304 -2.90 38.22 -13.14
CA LEU A 304 -2.86 37.07 -14.05
C LEU A 304 -3.85 37.19 -15.22
N GLY A 305 -4.89 38.02 -15.09
CA GLY A 305 -5.96 38.13 -16.09
C GLY A 305 -7.01 37.01 -15.98
N TYR A 306 -7.19 36.43 -14.79
CA TYR A 306 -8.12 35.33 -14.53
C TYR A 306 -9.44 35.77 -13.88
N ARG A 307 -9.63 37.04 -13.55
CA ARG A 307 -10.84 37.52 -12.86
C ARG A 307 -12.16 37.16 -13.56
N GLU A 308 -12.24 37.34 -14.88
CA GLU A 308 -13.43 36.94 -15.65
C GLU A 308 -13.49 35.42 -15.89
N LEU A 309 -12.33 34.75 -15.86
CA LEU A 309 -12.24 33.31 -16.04
C LEU A 309 -12.89 32.56 -14.88
N ILE A 310 -12.62 32.98 -13.64
CA ILE A 310 -13.17 32.29 -12.45
C ILE A 310 -14.68 32.42 -12.37
N LYS A 311 -15.29 33.47 -12.95
CA LYS A 311 -16.76 33.65 -12.95
C LYS A 311 -17.49 32.61 -13.78
N LYS A 312 -16.78 31.85 -14.64
CA LYS A 312 -17.40 30.78 -15.43
C LYS A 312 -17.79 29.64 -14.49
N GLU A 313 -19.09 29.32 -14.50
CA GLU A 313 -19.66 28.22 -13.71
C GLU A 313 -18.96 26.87 -13.99
N SER A 314 -18.44 26.68 -15.20
CA SER A 314 -17.71 25.46 -15.61
C SER A 314 -16.46 25.17 -14.76
N VAL A 315 -15.84 26.19 -14.15
CA VAL A 315 -14.65 26.01 -13.31
C VAL A 315 -15.03 25.35 -11.98
N TYR A 316 -16.10 25.83 -11.34
CA TYR A 316 -16.60 25.28 -10.07
C TYR A 316 -17.27 23.92 -10.28
N LYS A 317 -18.09 23.78 -11.33
CA LYS A 317 -18.74 22.51 -11.69
C LYS A 317 -17.75 21.38 -11.93
N PHE A 318 -16.56 21.68 -12.42
CA PHE A 318 -15.51 20.67 -12.58
C PHE A 318 -15.11 20.06 -11.24
N ILE A 319 -14.85 20.89 -10.22
CA ILE A 319 -14.42 20.43 -8.89
C ILE A 319 -15.57 19.67 -8.20
N GLU A 320 -16.78 20.22 -8.22
CA GLU A 320 -17.97 19.59 -7.64
C GLU A 320 -18.29 18.23 -8.30
N GLY A 321 -18.16 18.15 -9.64
CA GLY A 321 -18.43 16.93 -10.40
C GLY A 321 -17.34 15.87 -10.28
N LEU A 322 -16.11 16.26 -9.93
CA LEU A 322 -14.98 15.33 -9.88
C LEU A 322 -15.14 14.30 -8.75
N THR A 323 -15.56 14.71 -7.55
CA THR A 323 -15.80 13.80 -6.42
C THR A 323 -16.82 12.73 -6.76
N ASN A 324 -17.98 13.14 -7.32
CA ASN A 324 -19.03 12.20 -7.73
C ASN A 324 -18.55 11.24 -8.82
N THR A 325 -17.74 11.74 -9.75
CA THR A 325 -17.21 10.90 -10.84
C THR A 325 -16.24 9.86 -10.30
N ILE A 326 -15.36 10.24 -9.36
CA ILE A 326 -14.44 9.31 -8.70
C ILE A 326 -15.22 8.23 -7.96
N ASP A 327 -16.28 8.60 -7.23
CA ASP A 327 -17.11 7.65 -6.50
C ASP A 327 -17.83 6.66 -7.43
N LEU A 328 -18.34 7.13 -8.56
CA LEU A 328 -18.95 6.27 -9.57
C LEU A 328 -17.94 5.29 -10.18
N GLU A 329 -16.73 5.75 -10.52
CA GLU A 329 -15.68 4.87 -11.06
C GLU A 329 -15.17 3.87 -10.01
N ILE A 330 -14.99 4.27 -8.75
CA ILE A 330 -14.64 3.34 -7.66
C ILE A 330 -15.70 2.24 -7.53
N ASN A 331 -16.98 2.60 -7.50
CA ASN A 331 -18.07 1.63 -7.37
C ASN A 331 -18.13 0.68 -8.56
N LYS A 332 -17.95 1.21 -9.78
CA LYS A 332 -17.88 0.42 -11.01
C LYS A 332 -16.71 -0.56 -11.00
N LEU A 333 -15.51 -0.11 -10.60
CA LEU A 333 -14.34 -0.98 -10.49
C LEU A 333 -14.53 -2.06 -9.42
N LYS A 334 -15.07 -1.73 -8.23
CA LYS A 334 -15.36 -2.71 -7.18
C LYS A 334 -16.33 -3.80 -7.64
N LYS A 335 -17.39 -3.41 -8.37
CA LYS A 335 -18.37 -4.37 -8.91
C LYS A 335 -17.75 -5.26 -10.00
N ASN A 336 -16.97 -4.69 -10.92
CA ASN A 336 -16.51 -5.41 -12.12
C ASN A 336 -15.16 -6.12 -11.99
N THR A 337 -14.36 -5.81 -10.96
CA THR A 337 -13.04 -6.45 -10.78
C THR A 337 -13.21 -7.94 -10.46
N PRO A 338 -12.60 -8.86 -11.23
CA PRO A 338 -12.69 -10.29 -10.95
C PRO A 338 -11.88 -10.68 -9.72
N LEU A 339 -12.25 -11.79 -9.09
CA LEU A 339 -11.47 -12.36 -7.99
C LEU A 339 -10.09 -12.83 -8.47
N SER A 340 -9.08 -12.60 -7.64
CA SER A 340 -7.70 -12.99 -7.87
C SER A 340 -7.49 -14.48 -7.67
N LYS A 341 -7.03 -15.17 -8.71
CA LYS A 341 -6.74 -16.61 -8.66
C LYS A 341 -5.61 -16.93 -7.68
N ASP A 342 -4.61 -16.06 -7.60
CA ASP A 342 -3.47 -16.25 -6.69
C ASP A 342 -3.91 -16.11 -5.24
N LYS A 343 -4.75 -15.11 -4.93
CA LYS A 343 -5.29 -14.96 -3.57
C LYS A 343 -6.16 -16.13 -3.14
N ILE A 344 -7.00 -16.65 -4.04
CA ILE A 344 -7.81 -17.86 -3.80
C ILE A 344 -6.91 -19.07 -3.54
N LYS A 345 -5.85 -19.23 -4.32
CA LYS A 345 -4.88 -20.32 -4.12
C LYS A 345 -4.20 -20.23 -2.74
N ILE A 346 -3.74 -19.04 -2.34
CA ILE A 346 -3.15 -18.81 -1.01
C ILE A 346 -4.15 -19.15 0.09
N PHE A 347 -5.41 -18.71 -0.04
CA PHE A 347 -6.47 -19.07 0.90
C PHE A 347 -6.65 -20.59 1.01
N ASN A 348 -6.69 -21.30 -0.12
CA ASN A 348 -6.84 -22.76 -0.15
C ASN A 348 -5.66 -23.48 0.51
N ASP A 349 -4.43 -23.08 0.18
CA ASP A 349 -3.20 -23.67 0.72
C ASP A 349 -3.09 -23.44 2.23
N THR A 350 -3.33 -22.20 2.68
CA THR A 350 -3.33 -21.85 4.11
C THR A 350 -4.44 -22.57 4.87
N THR A 351 -5.65 -22.62 4.32
CA THR A 351 -6.79 -23.33 4.92
C THR A 351 -6.50 -24.82 5.06
N ASN A 352 -5.98 -25.47 4.02
CA ASN A 352 -5.61 -26.88 4.07
C ASN A 352 -4.61 -27.15 5.19
N LYS A 353 -3.56 -26.32 5.28
CA LYS A 353 -2.54 -26.43 6.31
C LYS A 353 -3.12 -26.29 7.72
N ILE A 354 -3.91 -25.24 7.97
CA ILE A 354 -4.46 -24.96 9.31
C ILE A 354 -5.43 -26.06 9.75
N VAL A 355 -6.41 -26.39 8.91
CA VAL A 355 -7.45 -27.37 9.25
C VAL A 355 -6.88 -28.78 9.37
N SER A 356 -6.00 -29.19 8.44
CA SER A 356 -5.36 -30.50 8.51
C SER A 356 -4.48 -30.65 9.74
N ASN A 357 -3.70 -29.62 10.10
CA ASN A 357 -2.89 -29.66 11.31
C ASN A 357 -3.77 -29.73 12.56
N ALA A 358 -4.90 -29.03 12.58
CA ALA A 358 -5.83 -29.08 13.70
C ALA A 358 -6.41 -30.48 13.94
N PHE A 359 -6.72 -31.24 12.87
CA PHE A 359 -7.12 -32.65 13.01
C PHE A 359 -5.93 -33.55 13.42
N LYS A 360 -4.76 -33.36 12.80
CA LYS A 360 -3.55 -34.17 13.08
C LYS A 360 -3.09 -34.12 14.53
N GLU A 361 -3.34 -33.01 15.24
CA GLU A 361 -3.07 -32.91 16.68
C GLU A 361 -3.77 -34.03 17.50
N TYR A 362 -4.84 -34.61 16.97
CA TYR A 362 -5.67 -35.62 17.62
C TYR A 362 -5.50 -37.04 17.05
N ASP A 363 -4.59 -37.28 16.10
CA ASP A 363 -4.44 -38.61 15.46
C ASP A 363 -4.20 -39.73 16.49
N LYS A 364 -3.51 -39.43 17.60
CA LYS A 364 -3.20 -40.40 18.66
C LYS A 364 -4.41 -40.88 19.47
N ILE A 365 -5.54 -40.17 19.39
CA ILE A 365 -6.74 -40.48 20.16
C ILE A 365 -7.86 -41.09 19.32
N PHE A 366 -7.57 -41.43 18.06
CA PHE A 366 -8.49 -42.15 17.19
C PHE A 366 -7.94 -43.52 16.81
N ILE A 367 -8.81 -44.52 16.72
CA ILE A 367 -8.48 -45.82 16.11
C ILE A 367 -8.64 -45.75 14.60
N ASN A 368 -7.96 -46.63 13.85
CA ASN A 368 -7.96 -46.60 12.38
C ASN A 368 -9.13 -47.36 11.73
N GLU A 369 -9.75 -48.30 12.44
CA GLU A 369 -10.80 -49.16 11.90
C GLU A 369 -12.16 -48.81 12.52
N GLU A 370 -13.19 -48.79 11.68
CA GLU A 370 -14.57 -48.63 12.13
C GLU A 370 -15.01 -49.86 12.94
N ASP A 371 -15.46 -49.63 14.17
CA ASP A 371 -15.97 -50.71 14.99
C ASP A 371 -17.33 -51.22 14.50
N LYS A 372 -17.55 -52.53 14.66
CA LYS A 372 -18.80 -53.17 14.25
C LYS A 372 -20.02 -52.76 15.10
N GLU A 373 -19.80 -52.24 16.30
CA GLU A 373 -20.84 -51.91 17.29
C GLU A 373 -20.78 -50.45 17.74
N ILE A 374 -21.13 -49.54 16.83
CA ILE A 374 -21.18 -48.10 17.10
C ILE A 374 -22.43 -47.73 17.91
N ASP A 375 -22.26 -46.84 18.88
CA ASP A 375 -23.34 -46.17 19.59
C ASP A 375 -24.03 -45.16 18.67
N ASN A 376 -25.27 -45.44 18.30
CA ASN A 376 -26.03 -44.55 17.44
C ASN A 376 -26.56 -43.29 18.16
N GLU A 377 -26.60 -43.30 19.49
CA GLU A 377 -27.12 -42.20 20.30
C GLU A 377 -26.05 -41.14 20.59
N ILE A 378 -24.77 -41.56 20.63
CA ILE A 378 -23.64 -40.68 20.97
C ILE A 378 -22.78 -40.43 19.73
N LYS A 379 -23.14 -39.37 19.00
CA LYS A 379 -22.41 -38.89 17.82
C LYS A 379 -22.06 -37.42 17.99
N THR A 380 -20.79 -37.09 17.81
CA THR A 380 -20.33 -35.69 17.76
C THR A 380 -20.01 -35.34 16.32
N ALA A 381 -20.83 -34.48 15.71
CA ALA A 381 -20.59 -33.96 14.38
C ALA A 381 -19.74 -32.68 14.45
N ILE A 382 -18.75 -32.57 13.58
CA ILE A 382 -17.83 -31.45 13.47
C ILE A 382 -17.88 -31.00 12.01
N SER A 383 -18.51 -29.85 11.78
CA SER A 383 -18.72 -29.32 10.43
C SER A 383 -17.97 -28.01 10.23
N GLY A 384 -17.55 -27.78 8.99
CA GLY A 384 -17.15 -26.46 8.53
C GLY A 384 -18.31 -25.46 8.52
N SER A 385 -18.06 -24.25 8.03
CA SER A 385 -19.09 -23.20 7.96
C SER A 385 -18.86 -22.26 6.78
N GLN A 386 -19.76 -21.29 6.65
CA GLN A 386 -19.67 -20.19 5.69
C GLN A 386 -19.68 -18.83 6.42
N ILE A 387 -19.07 -17.83 5.80
CA ILE A 387 -19.00 -16.45 6.31
C ILE A 387 -18.89 -15.45 5.15
N LEU A 388 -19.30 -14.20 5.39
CA LEU A 388 -19.13 -13.11 4.44
C LEU A 388 -17.81 -12.38 4.65
N PHE A 389 -17.10 -12.14 3.55
CA PHE A 389 -15.92 -11.28 3.49
C PHE A 389 -16.19 -10.09 2.58
N GLU A 390 -15.46 -9.00 2.79
CA GLU A 390 -15.39 -7.94 1.78
C GLU A 390 -14.77 -8.47 0.50
N LYS A 391 -15.34 -8.14 -0.67
CA LYS A 391 -14.77 -8.54 -1.97
C LYS A 391 -13.33 -8.06 -2.14
N SER A 392 -13.01 -6.90 -1.57
CA SER A 392 -11.67 -6.30 -1.56
C SER A 392 -10.58 -7.24 -0.99
N ALA A 393 -10.94 -8.19 -0.13
CA ALA A 393 -10.00 -9.18 0.40
C ALA A 393 -9.41 -10.09 -0.70
N PHE A 394 -10.18 -10.40 -1.74
CA PHE A 394 -9.85 -11.39 -2.77
C PHE A 394 -9.59 -10.79 -4.16
N VAL A 395 -9.36 -9.48 -4.28
CA VAL A 395 -9.00 -8.80 -5.55
C VAL A 395 -7.62 -8.14 -5.46
N ASP A 396 -6.89 -8.00 -6.57
CA ASP A 396 -5.51 -7.51 -6.57
C ASP A 396 -5.40 -5.96 -6.56
N ASN A 397 -6.40 -5.26 -7.10
CA ASN A 397 -6.37 -3.81 -7.32
C ASN A 397 -7.06 -2.97 -6.22
N ASP A 398 -7.32 -3.57 -5.06
CA ASP A 398 -7.99 -2.92 -3.92
C ASP A 398 -7.11 -2.97 -2.66
N ILE A 399 -7.59 -2.37 -1.56
CA ILE A 399 -6.87 -2.28 -0.29
C ILE A 399 -6.57 -3.70 0.22
N PRO A 400 -5.29 -4.02 0.55
CA PRO A 400 -4.92 -5.32 1.08
C PRO A 400 -5.62 -5.60 2.42
N HIS A 401 -6.18 -6.80 2.56
CA HIS A 401 -6.72 -7.30 3.82
C HIS A 401 -5.71 -8.21 4.50
N LEU A 402 -5.31 -7.87 5.73
CA LEU A 402 -4.40 -8.70 6.51
C LEU A 402 -5.11 -10.00 6.95
N ASN A 403 -4.40 -11.13 6.83
CA ASN A 403 -4.84 -12.45 7.29
C ASN A 403 -6.17 -12.95 6.68
N TYR A 404 -6.57 -12.43 5.52
CA TYR A 404 -7.78 -12.87 4.84
C TYR A 404 -7.80 -14.39 4.57
N ASP A 405 -6.61 -14.98 4.41
CA ASP A 405 -6.34 -16.37 4.10
C ASP A 405 -6.38 -17.31 5.32
N SER A 406 -6.26 -16.78 6.54
CA SER A 406 -6.01 -17.58 7.74
C SER A 406 -7.04 -17.39 8.86
N VAL A 407 -7.67 -16.21 8.98
CA VAL A 407 -8.58 -15.89 10.09
C VAL A 407 -9.74 -16.89 10.18
N PHE A 408 -10.37 -17.20 9.05
CA PHE A 408 -11.55 -18.06 9.05
C PHE A 408 -11.20 -19.53 9.34
N ALA A 409 -10.17 -20.07 8.69
CA ALA A 409 -9.67 -21.42 8.97
C ALA A 409 -9.17 -21.55 10.41
N GLY A 410 -8.52 -20.51 10.95
CA GLY A 410 -8.06 -20.45 12.33
C GLY A 410 -9.22 -20.46 13.33
N HIS A 411 -10.30 -19.74 13.03
CA HIS A 411 -11.53 -19.80 13.82
C HIS A 411 -12.13 -21.21 13.84
N LEU A 412 -12.26 -21.89 12.69
CA LEU A 412 -12.76 -23.27 12.64
C LEU A 412 -11.85 -24.26 13.38
N ALA A 413 -10.53 -24.14 13.20
CA ALA A 413 -9.58 -24.96 13.95
C ALA A 413 -9.76 -24.80 15.46
N ARG A 414 -9.90 -23.57 15.94
CA ARG A 414 -9.98 -23.24 17.37
C ARG A 414 -11.36 -23.54 17.95
N GLU A 415 -12.42 -22.99 17.39
CA GLU A 415 -13.76 -22.96 17.99
C GLU A 415 -14.63 -24.16 17.59
N VAL A 416 -14.25 -24.86 16.53
CA VAL A 416 -14.96 -26.07 16.07
C VAL A 416 -14.13 -27.31 16.40
N ILE A 417 -12.95 -27.49 15.79
CA ILE A 417 -12.17 -28.74 15.93
C ILE A 417 -11.66 -28.92 17.37
N LYS A 418 -10.86 -27.96 17.87
CA LYS A 418 -10.28 -28.02 19.23
C LYS A 418 -11.33 -27.90 20.35
N ARG A 419 -12.56 -27.52 20.01
CA ARG A 419 -13.67 -27.50 20.98
C ARG A 419 -14.41 -28.84 21.01
N TYR A 420 -14.87 -29.33 19.87
CA TYR A 420 -15.78 -30.48 19.81
C TYR A 420 -15.07 -31.83 19.97
N ILE A 421 -13.82 -31.99 19.49
CA ILE A 421 -13.10 -33.26 19.68
C ILE A 421 -12.94 -33.58 21.18
N PRO A 422 -12.38 -32.69 22.02
CA PRO A 422 -12.25 -32.98 23.45
C PRO A 422 -13.61 -33.13 24.16
N ASN A 423 -14.62 -32.36 23.76
CA ASN A 423 -15.97 -32.47 24.34
C ASN A 423 -16.64 -33.82 24.07
N SER A 424 -16.26 -34.52 23.01
CA SER A 424 -16.81 -35.85 22.71
C SER A 424 -16.53 -36.87 23.82
N PHE A 425 -15.39 -36.76 24.52
CA PHE A 425 -15.05 -37.60 25.68
C PHE A 425 -16.00 -37.37 26.86
N ILE A 426 -16.42 -36.13 27.08
CA ILE A 426 -17.45 -35.82 28.08
C ILE A 426 -18.74 -36.54 27.72
N MET A 427 -19.19 -36.46 26.47
CA MET A 427 -20.43 -37.12 26.04
C MET A 427 -20.33 -38.65 26.15
N ALA A 428 -19.15 -39.21 25.90
CA ALA A 428 -18.92 -40.65 25.93
C ALA A 428 -18.68 -41.24 27.32
N ARG A 429 -18.46 -40.42 28.36
CA ARG A 429 -18.16 -40.89 29.72
C ARG A 429 -19.23 -41.84 30.26
N THR A 430 -18.79 -42.84 31.02
CA THR A 430 -19.69 -43.83 31.64
C THR A 430 -19.75 -43.68 33.16
N ARG A 431 -18.66 -43.22 33.77
CA ARG A 431 -18.54 -42.93 35.20
C ARG A 431 -17.78 -41.61 35.37
N SER A 432 -18.08 -40.89 36.45
CA SER A 432 -17.43 -39.61 36.76
C SER A 432 -17.20 -39.51 38.25
N TYR A 433 -15.99 -39.12 38.65
CA TYR A 433 -15.62 -38.89 40.05
C TYR A 433 -15.00 -37.50 40.21
N LEU A 434 -15.17 -36.90 41.38
CA LEU A 434 -14.53 -35.65 41.78
C LEU A 434 -13.45 -35.97 42.80
N LEU A 435 -12.18 -35.68 42.49
CA LEU A 435 -11.06 -35.99 43.36
C LEU A 435 -10.27 -34.74 43.73
N ASN A 436 -9.76 -34.71 44.95
CA ASN A 436 -8.71 -33.78 45.34
C ASN A 436 -7.42 -34.07 44.56
N SER A 437 -6.70 -33.02 44.20
CA SER A 437 -5.35 -33.08 43.60
C SER A 437 -4.41 -34.12 44.22
N ASN A 438 -4.43 -34.28 45.55
CA ASN A 438 -3.58 -35.23 46.27
C ASN A 438 -3.93 -36.71 46.03
N ASN A 439 -5.17 -36.98 45.61
CA ASN A 439 -5.69 -38.34 45.41
C ASN A 439 -5.76 -38.75 43.94
N ILE A 440 -5.35 -37.90 42.99
CA ILE A 440 -5.44 -38.18 41.55
C ILE A 440 -4.66 -39.45 41.17
N VAL A 441 -3.39 -39.55 41.57
CA VAL A 441 -2.52 -40.69 41.20
C VAL A 441 -3.10 -41.99 41.73
N LYS A 442 -3.45 -42.02 43.03
CA LYS A 442 -4.07 -43.19 43.67
C LYS A 442 -5.42 -43.55 43.04
N GLY A 443 -6.20 -42.54 42.64
CA GLY A 443 -7.48 -42.75 41.98
C GLY A 443 -7.33 -43.35 40.58
N ILE A 444 -6.35 -42.88 39.82
CA ILE A 444 -5.97 -43.44 38.52
C ILE A 444 -5.48 -44.88 38.70
N GLU A 445 -4.52 -45.16 39.59
CA GLU A 445 -4.03 -46.52 39.88
C GLU A 445 -5.18 -47.47 40.25
N ARG A 446 -6.05 -47.03 41.16
CA ARG A 446 -7.24 -47.81 41.58
C ARG A 446 -8.15 -48.14 40.41
N SER A 447 -8.32 -47.21 39.48
CA SER A 447 -9.15 -47.42 38.28
C SER A 447 -8.60 -48.46 37.32
N MET A 448 -7.30 -48.76 37.40
CA MET A 448 -6.55 -49.63 36.48
C MET A 448 -6.18 -50.99 37.09
N ASN A 449 -6.43 -51.23 38.39
CA ASN A 449 -5.99 -52.41 39.16
C ASN A 449 -6.26 -53.80 38.54
N SER A 450 -7.19 -53.91 37.59
CA SER A 450 -7.62 -55.19 37.00
C SER A 450 -7.16 -55.41 35.55
N ILE A 451 -6.41 -54.47 34.96
CA ILE A 451 -6.07 -54.43 33.53
C ILE A 451 -4.57 -54.19 33.33
N ASN A 452 -4.01 -54.70 32.22
CA ASN A 452 -2.65 -54.39 31.84
C ASN A 452 -2.52 -52.89 31.49
N ILE A 453 -1.59 -52.20 32.13
CA ILE A 453 -1.36 -50.77 31.95
C ILE A 453 -1.03 -50.40 30.49
N ASP A 454 -0.42 -51.33 29.73
CA ASP A 454 -0.11 -51.15 28.30
C ASP A 454 -1.36 -50.98 27.42
N ASP A 455 -2.50 -51.48 27.88
CA ASP A 455 -3.78 -51.38 27.17
C ASP A 455 -4.54 -50.10 27.50
N ILE A 456 -4.00 -49.25 28.38
CA ILE A 456 -4.70 -48.07 28.91
C ILE A 456 -4.14 -46.79 28.29
N ILE A 457 -5.01 -45.78 28.18
CA ILE A 457 -4.64 -44.41 27.84
C ILE A 457 -5.30 -43.44 28.81
N ILE A 458 -4.56 -42.41 29.20
CA ILE A 458 -5.02 -41.31 30.04
C ILE A 458 -5.09 -40.06 29.18
N ILE A 459 -6.30 -39.55 28.96
CA ILE A 459 -6.53 -38.32 28.20
C ILE A 459 -6.70 -37.16 29.17
N ALA A 460 -5.86 -36.15 29.02
CA ALA A 460 -5.79 -35.02 29.91
C ALA A 460 -6.16 -33.72 29.20
N ILE A 461 -7.28 -33.11 29.61
CA ILE A 461 -7.85 -31.93 28.95
C ILE A 461 -7.66 -30.70 29.83
N ASN A 462 -6.92 -29.72 29.32
CA ASN A 462 -6.70 -28.42 29.98
C ASN A 462 -6.25 -28.55 31.45
N ILE A 463 -5.25 -29.39 31.69
CA ILE A 463 -4.66 -29.64 33.01
C ILE A 463 -3.66 -28.54 33.39
N ASP A 464 -3.74 -28.06 34.63
CA ASP A 464 -2.80 -27.12 35.22
C ASP A 464 -1.39 -27.72 35.42
N ILE A 465 -0.35 -26.89 35.34
CA ILE A 465 1.07 -27.31 35.34
C ILE A 465 1.45 -28.27 36.48
N PRO A 466 1.06 -28.04 37.75
CA PRO A 466 1.45 -28.95 38.84
C PRO A 466 0.94 -30.37 38.65
N ILE A 467 -0.27 -30.50 38.12
CA ILE A 467 -0.92 -31.79 37.88
C ILE A 467 -0.37 -32.44 36.61
N ASP A 468 -0.07 -31.65 35.57
CA ASP A 468 0.62 -32.13 34.36
C ASP A 468 1.96 -32.77 34.71
N ASN A 469 2.73 -32.17 35.63
CA ASN A 469 4.00 -32.72 36.10
C ASN A 469 3.81 -34.03 36.86
N LEU A 470 2.83 -34.08 37.78
CA LEU A 470 2.50 -35.29 38.54
C LEU A 470 2.11 -36.45 37.61
N LEU A 471 1.32 -36.18 36.56
CA LEU A 471 0.91 -37.19 35.58
C LEU A 471 2.08 -37.68 34.73
N LYS A 472 3.02 -36.80 34.37
CA LYS A 472 4.24 -37.20 33.64
C LYS A 472 5.15 -38.07 34.51
N GLU A 473 5.38 -37.70 35.76
CA GLU A 473 6.24 -38.48 36.67
C GLU A 473 5.73 -39.91 36.89
N ASN A 474 4.41 -40.12 36.90
CA ASN A 474 3.80 -41.42 37.22
C ASN A 474 3.32 -42.20 35.98
N PHE A 475 2.98 -41.53 34.86
CA PHE A 475 2.27 -42.14 33.73
C PHE A 475 2.70 -41.67 32.33
N GLU A 476 3.93 -41.15 32.15
CA GLU A 476 4.41 -40.53 30.88
C GLU A 476 4.07 -41.35 29.62
N THR A 477 4.26 -42.68 29.66
CA THR A 477 4.07 -43.57 28.51
C THR A 477 2.61 -43.75 28.06
N TYR A 478 1.65 -43.51 28.98
CA TYR A 478 0.22 -43.75 28.74
C TYR A 478 -0.60 -42.46 28.73
N TYR A 479 0.07 -41.33 28.86
CA TYR A 479 -0.51 -40.01 29.02
C TYR A 479 -0.57 -39.25 27.69
N CYS A 480 -1.75 -38.71 27.36
CA CYS A 480 -1.96 -37.85 26.20
C CYS A 480 -2.62 -36.53 26.64
N LYS A 481 -1.91 -35.43 26.44
CA LYS A 481 -2.40 -34.08 26.71
C LYS A 481 -3.16 -33.54 25.52
N LEU A 482 -4.40 -33.11 25.76
CA LEU A 482 -5.22 -32.40 24.80
C LEU A 482 -5.51 -30.98 25.28
N HIS A 483 -5.55 -30.06 24.32
CA HIS A 483 -5.97 -28.69 24.57
C HIS A 483 -7.38 -28.50 24.04
N SER A 484 -8.27 -27.99 24.89
CA SER A 484 -9.62 -27.59 24.47
C SER A 484 -9.81 -26.10 24.62
N THR A 485 -10.57 -25.51 23.71
CA THR A 485 -10.99 -24.10 23.75
C THR A 485 -12.30 -23.90 24.52
N SER A 486 -12.92 -25.01 24.96
CA SER A 486 -14.07 -24.99 25.86
C SER A 486 -13.68 -24.59 27.29
N ASN A 487 -14.68 -24.32 28.13
CA ASN A 487 -14.48 -24.01 29.56
C ASN A 487 -14.12 -25.23 30.43
N ILE A 488 -13.84 -26.38 29.81
CA ILE A 488 -13.39 -27.59 30.53
C ILE A 488 -11.97 -27.34 31.04
N ARG A 489 -11.73 -27.60 32.32
CA ARG A 489 -10.40 -27.46 32.93
C ARG A 489 -10.19 -28.53 33.97
N ASN A 490 -8.97 -29.06 34.06
CA ASN A 490 -8.57 -30.07 35.03
C ASN A 490 -9.45 -31.34 34.97
N VAL A 491 -9.66 -31.86 33.76
CA VAL A 491 -10.44 -33.08 33.53
C VAL A 491 -9.57 -34.16 32.89
N LEU A 492 -9.63 -35.37 33.45
CA LEU A 492 -8.92 -36.55 32.97
C LEU A 492 -9.91 -37.64 32.57
N PHE A 493 -9.58 -38.42 31.55
CA PHE A 493 -10.30 -39.64 31.18
C PHE A 493 -9.35 -40.82 31.19
N VAL A 494 -9.77 -41.92 31.81
CA VAL A 494 -9.05 -43.20 31.81
C VAL A 494 -9.91 -44.24 31.12
N LEU A 495 -9.34 -44.89 30.11
CA LEU A 495 -10.00 -45.90 29.29
C LEU A 495 -8.99 -46.86 28.65
N LYS A 496 -9.47 -48.03 28.21
CA LYS A 496 -8.68 -48.91 27.33
C LYS A 496 -8.50 -48.25 25.97
N LYS A 497 -7.34 -48.43 25.34
CA LYS A 497 -7.03 -47.98 23.96
C LYS A 497 -8.04 -48.53 22.96
N SER A 498 -8.56 -49.75 23.19
CA SER A 498 -9.61 -50.35 22.38
C SER A 498 -10.96 -49.63 22.45
N TYR A 499 -11.18 -48.73 23.43
CA TYR A 499 -12.39 -47.91 23.56
C TYR A 499 -12.22 -46.49 23.02
N LEU A 500 -11.06 -46.16 22.45
CA LEU A 500 -10.88 -44.89 21.75
C LEU A 500 -11.84 -44.79 20.55
N PRO A 501 -12.32 -43.59 20.24
CA PRO A 501 -13.28 -43.39 19.16
C PRO A 501 -12.63 -43.54 17.78
N TYR A 502 -13.47 -43.72 16.76
CA TYR A 502 -13.10 -43.59 15.35
C TYR A 502 -13.68 -42.28 14.78
N ILE A 503 -12.97 -41.64 13.86
CA ILE A 503 -13.44 -40.44 13.16
C ILE A 503 -13.67 -40.73 11.67
N SER A 504 -14.88 -40.47 11.19
CA SER A 504 -15.24 -40.63 9.78
C SER A 504 -15.40 -39.27 9.12
N TYR A 505 -14.81 -39.08 7.94
CA TYR A 505 -14.96 -37.86 7.13
C TYR A 505 -15.97 -38.09 6.00
N LYS A 506 -17.14 -37.45 6.07
CA LYS A 506 -18.16 -37.56 5.03
C LYS A 506 -17.95 -36.54 3.93
N LYS A 507 -18.24 -36.94 2.70
CA LYS A 507 -18.32 -36.02 1.56
C LYS A 507 -19.61 -35.19 1.64
N PRO A 508 -19.58 -33.90 1.29
CA PRO A 508 -20.80 -33.11 1.09
C PRO A 508 -21.67 -33.72 -0.02
N ASN A 509 -22.97 -33.41 0.01
CA ASN A 509 -23.89 -33.88 -1.01
C ASN A 509 -23.60 -33.22 -2.37
N LEU A 510 -23.92 -33.90 -3.47
CA LEU A 510 -23.66 -33.40 -4.82
C LEU A 510 -24.42 -32.10 -5.14
N GLU A 511 -25.58 -31.89 -4.52
CA GLU A 511 -26.34 -30.65 -4.65
C GLU A 511 -25.62 -29.47 -4.00
N ASP A 512 -25.10 -29.64 -2.78
CA ASP A 512 -24.34 -28.62 -2.07
C ASP A 512 -23.03 -28.28 -2.78
N ILE A 513 -22.32 -29.30 -3.29
CA ILE A 513 -21.10 -29.09 -4.09
C ILE A 513 -21.37 -28.22 -5.31
N LYS A 514 -22.51 -28.44 -5.99
CA LYS A 514 -22.90 -27.66 -7.16
C LYS A 514 -23.40 -26.27 -6.78
N LYS A 515 -24.24 -26.14 -5.76
CA LYS A 515 -24.82 -24.86 -5.29
C LYS A 515 -23.73 -23.91 -4.83
N GLU A 516 -22.79 -24.42 -4.03
CA GLU A 516 -21.74 -23.60 -3.42
C GLU A 516 -20.40 -23.66 -4.17
N HIS A 517 -20.34 -24.29 -5.34
CA HIS A 517 -19.12 -24.35 -6.16
C HIS A 517 -17.91 -24.91 -5.40
N LEU A 518 -18.14 -25.92 -4.53
CA LEU A 518 -17.12 -26.45 -3.62
C LEU A 518 -15.98 -27.14 -4.37
N GLN A 519 -14.75 -26.73 -4.06
CA GLN A 519 -13.52 -27.32 -4.60
C GLN A 519 -12.82 -28.15 -3.54
N LEU A 520 -12.50 -29.41 -3.87
CA LEU A 520 -11.78 -30.30 -2.96
C LEU A 520 -10.32 -29.87 -2.86
N ILE A 521 -9.85 -29.61 -1.64
CA ILE A 521 -8.46 -29.21 -1.35
C ILE A 521 -7.70 -30.24 -0.53
N ASN A 522 -8.39 -31.19 0.12
CA ASN A 522 -7.76 -32.33 0.80
C ASN A 522 -8.66 -33.57 0.82
N GLU A 523 -8.21 -34.63 0.16
CA GLU A 523 -8.93 -35.91 0.04
C GLU A 523 -9.02 -36.68 1.37
N ASN A 524 -7.99 -36.62 2.22
CA ASN A 524 -7.91 -37.45 3.43
C ASN A 524 -9.01 -37.11 4.45
N ILE A 525 -9.37 -35.84 4.54
CA ILE A 525 -10.38 -35.33 5.47
C ILE A 525 -11.63 -34.80 4.75
N ASN A 526 -11.74 -35.01 3.43
CA ASN A 526 -12.81 -34.48 2.58
C ASN A 526 -13.04 -32.96 2.83
N LEU A 527 -11.97 -32.17 2.76
CA LEU A 527 -12.01 -30.72 2.97
C LEU A 527 -12.19 -29.99 1.64
N TYR A 528 -13.20 -29.15 1.60
CA TYR A 528 -13.56 -28.33 0.46
C TYR A 528 -13.54 -26.84 0.82
N THR A 529 -13.30 -26.00 -0.18
CA THR A 529 -13.41 -24.55 -0.06
C THR A 529 -14.18 -23.97 -1.24
N SER A 530 -14.79 -22.80 -1.03
CA SER A 530 -15.36 -22.00 -2.11
C SER A 530 -15.32 -20.52 -1.75
N ILE A 531 -15.15 -19.69 -2.78
CA ILE A 531 -15.19 -18.23 -2.68
C ILE A 531 -16.08 -17.76 -3.83
N ILE A 532 -17.27 -17.28 -3.50
CA ILE A 532 -18.29 -16.86 -4.47
C ILE A 532 -18.45 -15.34 -4.41
N ASP A 533 -18.34 -14.69 -5.57
CA ASP A 533 -18.63 -13.25 -5.68
C ASP A 533 -20.14 -13.01 -5.74
N LEU A 534 -20.70 -12.49 -4.64
CA LEU A 534 -22.12 -12.18 -4.53
C LEU A 534 -22.51 -10.92 -5.31
N SER A 535 -21.53 -10.18 -5.85
CA SER A 535 -21.76 -9.00 -6.69
C SER A 535 -22.20 -9.38 -8.11
N LEU A 536 -21.99 -10.64 -8.52
CA LEU A 536 -22.31 -11.11 -9.86
C LEU A 536 -23.80 -11.46 -10.00
N PRO A 537 -24.46 -11.11 -11.12
CA PRO A 537 -25.89 -11.39 -11.32
C PRO A 537 -26.27 -12.87 -11.20
N GLU A 538 -25.36 -13.77 -11.57
CA GLU A 538 -25.56 -15.23 -11.50
C GLU A 538 -25.68 -15.75 -10.06
N ASN A 539 -25.13 -15.04 -9.08
CA ASN A 539 -25.14 -15.43 -7.66
C ASN A 539 -26.23 -14.71 -6.84
N LYS A 540 -27.22 -14.10 -7.52
CA LYS A 540 -28.26 -13.30 -6.88
C LYS A 540 -29.06 -14.08 -5.82
N SER A 541 -29.37 -15.36 -6.07
CA SER A 541 -30.08 -16.20 -5.10
C SER A 541 -29.31 -16.35 -3.78
N LEU A 542 -27.99 -16.53 -3.85
CA LEU A 542 -27.13 -16.62 -2.67
C LEU A 542 -27.04 -15.24 -1.97
N LYS A 543 -26.98 -14.16 -2.75
CA LYS A 543 -26.99 -12.81 -2.20
C LYS A 543 -28.27 -12.51 -1.40
N ASP A 544 -29.42 -12.92 -1.94
CA ASP A 544 -30.73 -12.75 -1.31
C ASP A 544 -30.83 -13.57 0.00
N GLU A 545 -30.21 -14.76 0.07
CA GLU A 545 -30.12 -15.57 1.30
C GLU A 545 -29.36 -14.86 2.44
N TRP A 546 -28.41 -13.97 2.10
CA TRP A 546 -27.64 -13.18 3.05
C TRP A 546 -28.22 -11.80 3.38
N GLU A 547 -29.36 -11.42 2.76
CA GLU A 547 -29.99 -10.10 2.93
C GLU A 547 -29.07 -8.90 2.64
N ILE A 548 -28.14 -9.04 1.67
CA ILE A 548 -27.14 -8.01 1.34
C ILE A 548 -27.72 -6.95 0.40
N SER A 549 -27.44 -5.68 0.67
CA SER A 549 -27.86 -4.55 -0.17
C SER A 549 -27.27 -4.56 -1.57
N ASP A 550 -27.93 -3.90 -2.54
CA ASP A 550 -27.46 -3.87 -3.94
C ASP A 550 -26.17 -3.09 -4.20
N ASP A 551 -25.79 -2.25 -3.24
CA ASP A 551 -24.58 -1.44 -3.31
C ASP A 551 -23.37 -2.06 -2.61
N GLU A 552 -23.58 -3.13 -1.84
CA GLU A 552 -22.51 -3.85 -1.15
C GLU A 552 -21.82 -4.89 -2.05
N THR A 553 -20.50 -4.96 -1.95
CA THR A 553 -19.66 -5.91 -2.70
C THR A 553 -19.01 -6.89 -1.74
N LYS A 554 -19.60 -8.08 -1.64
CA LYS A 554 -19.22 -9.13 -0.68
C LYS A 554 -18.90 -10.42 -1.41
N VAL A 555 -18.11 -11.26 -0.75
CA VAL A 555 -17.89 -12.65 -1.17
C VAL A 555 -18.35 -13.59 -0.06
N GLN A 556 -19.02 -14.68 -0.45
CA GLN A 556 -19.27 -15.80 0.45
C GLN A 556 -18.03 -16.69 0.44
N VAL A 557 -17.47 -16.92 1.63
CA VAL A 557 -16.35 -17.84 1.84
C VAL A 557 -16.87 -19.06 2.57
N THR A 558 -16.79 -20.22 1.93
CA THR A 558 -17.15 -21.52 2.53
C THR A 558 -15.88 -22.33 2.79
N ILE A 559 -15.75 -22.87 4.00
CA ILE A 559 -14.84 -23.98 4.31
C ILE A 559 -15.73 -25.14 4.74
N ALA A 560 -15.83 -26.18 3.91
CA ALA A 560 -16.73 -27.30 4.13
C ALA A 560 -15.95 -28.59 4.42
N PHE A 561 -16.24 -29.19 5.56
CA PHE A 561 -15.86 -30.54 5.93
C PHE A 561 -16.93 -31.07 6.89
N HIS A 562 -17.10 -32.39 6.97
CA HIS A 562 -18.02 -33.00 7.93
C HIS A 562 -17.39 -34.25 8.53
N ALA A 563 -16.85 -34.11 9.73
CA ALA A 563 -16.29 -35.21 10.48
C ALA A 563 -17.29 -35.67 11.56
N ILE A 564 -17.42 -36.98 11.74
CA ILE A 564 -18.26 -37.57 12.78
C ILE A 564 -17.38 -38.46 13.66
N ILE A 565 -17.41 -38.19 14.96
CA ILE A 565 -16.77 -39.04 15.97
C ILE A 565 -17.78 -40.11 16.39
N HIS A 566 -17.38 -41.36 16.23
CA HIS A 566 -18.15 -42.54 16.59
C HIS A 566 -17.54 -43.21 17.82
N TRP A 567 -18.39 -43.51 18.79
CA TRP A 567 -18.01 -44.23 20.00
C TRP A 567 -18.59 -45.64 19.98
N LYS A 568 -17.90 -46.60 20.60
CA LYS A 568 -18.44 -47.94 20.84
C LYS A 568 -19.67 -47.88 21.73
N LYS A 569 -20.65 -48.74 21.46
CA LYS A 569 -21.84 -48.89 22.31
C LYS A 569 -21.46 -49.47 23.68
N GLU A 570 -20.70 -50.55 23.68
CA GLU A 570 -20.11 -51.12 24.90
C GLU A 570 -18.72 -50.52 25.13
N ARG A 571 -18.63 -49.61 26.09
CA ARG A 571 -17.38 -48.94 26.48
C ARG A 571 -17.35 -48.67 27.97
N GLU A 572 -16.15 -48.59 28.53
CA GLU A 572 -15.93 -48.07 29.88
C GLU A 572 -14.92 -46.92 29.82
N ILE A 573 -15.40 -45.74 30.24
CA ILE A 573 -14.63 -44.50 30.29
C ILE A 573 -14.90 -43.83 31.63
N ILE A 574 -13.86 -43.69 32.43
CA ILE A 574 -13.91 -43.04 33.74
C ILE A 574 -13.40 -41.61 33.60
N GLN A 575 -14.23 -40.63 33.96
CA GLN A 575 -13.84 -39.24 34.06
C GLN A 575 -13.42 -38.92 35.50
N PHE A 576 -12.27 -38.26 35.65
CA PHE A 576 -11.87 -37.61 36.89
C PHE A 576 -11.90 -36.10 36.71
N ASN A 577 -12.75 -35.45 37.51
CA ASN A 577 -12.71 -34.00 37.69
C ASN A 577 -11.85 -33.70 38.90
N ILE A 578 -10.99 -32.71 38.78
CA ILE A 578 -10.11 -32.32 39.88
C ILE A 578 -10.76 -31.15 40.61
N SER A 579 -10.94 -31.31 41.92
CA SER A 579 -11.56 -30.28 42.75
C SER A 579 -10.69 -29.03 42.82
N SER A 580 -11.35 -27.88 42.77
CA SER A 580 -10.75 -26.57 42.89
C SER A 580 -11.34 -25.89 44.12
N GLN A 581 -10.49 -25.37 45.00
CA GLN A 581 -10.93 -24.60 46.18
C GLN A 581 -11.65 -23.30 45.80
N TYR A 582 -11.60 -22.89 44.54
CA TYR A 582 -12.19 -21.66 44.03
C TYR A 582 -13.55 -21.87 43.33
N LYS A 583 -14.06 -23.11 43.27
CA LYS A 583 -15.34 -23.44 42.63
C LYS A 583 -16.13 -24.45 43.45
N GLU A 584 -17.43 -24.25 43.59
CA GLU A 584 -18.33 -25.25 44.15
C GLU A 584 -18.60 -26.34 43.10
N GLN A 585 -18.14 -27.56 43.35
CA GLN A 585 -18.12 -28.65 42.35
C GLN A 585 -18.81 -29.95 42.83
N GLY A 586 -19.42 -29.94 44.01
CA GLY A 586 -20.03 -31.11 44.65
C GLY A 586 -19.16 -31.72 45.76
N VAL A 587 -19.54 -32.92 46.21
CA VAL A 587 -18.83 -33.67 47.27
C VAL A 587 -17.69 -34.48 46.65
N GLU A 588 -16.50 -34.40 47.24
CA GLU A 588 -15.33 -35.18 46.81
C GLU A 588 -15.55 -36.68 47.07
N ASN A 589 -15.14 -37.52 46.12
CA ASN A 589 -15.17 -38.97 46.25
C ASN A 589 -13.93 -39.46 47.00
N GLU A 590 -14.09 -40.52 47.79
CA GLU A 590 -12.96 -41.24 48.38
C GLU A 590 -12.35 -42.19 47.35
N VAL A 591 -11.04 -42.48 47.48
CA VAL A 591 -10.34 -43.39 46.54
C VAL A 591 -11.00 -44.78 46.50
N ASN A 592 -11.59 -45.22 47.61
CA ASN A 592 -12.27 -46.50 47.71
C ASN A 592 -13.59 -46.58 46.92
N ASP A 593 -14.19 -45.43 46.57
CA ASP A 593 -15.43 -45.36 45.80
C ASP A 593 -15.20 -45.65 44.31
N ILE A 594 -13.93 -45.64 43.86
CA ILE A 594 -13.56 -45.80 42.46
C ILE A 594 -13.70 -47.25 42.03
N ILE A 595 -14.65 -47.51 41.14
CA ILE A 595 -14.85 -48.80 40.49
C ILE A 595 -13.88 -48.93 39.30
N ALA A 596 -12.98 -49.91 39.37
CA ALA A 596 -12.01 -50.21 38.33
C ALA A 596 -12.67 -50.54 36.97
N LEU A 597 -11.92 -50.26 35.91
CA LEU A 597 -12.23 -50.71 34.56
C LEU A 597 -12.19 -52.25 34.51
N LYS A 598 -13.09 -52.85 33.74
CA LYS A 598 -13.15 -54.29 33.46
C LYS A 598 -12.52 -54.62 32.13
#